data_AF-A0ABD3B4N5-F1
#
_entry.id   AF-A0ABD3B4N5-F1
#
_cell.length_a   1.000
_cell.length_b   1.000
_cell.length_c   1.000
_cell.angle_alpha   90.00
_cell.angle_beta   90.00
_cell.angle_gamma   90.00
#
_symmetry.space_group_name_H-M   'P 1'
#
loop_
_entity.id
_entity.type
_entity.pdbx_description
1 polymer ?
#
loop_
_entity_poly.entity_id
_entity_poly.type
_entity_poly.pdbx_seq_one_letter_code
_entity_poly.pdbx_strand_id
1 'polypeptide(L)'
;MLGLRSWNLGPRFPSWLRSQRKIQYLDLSSTGISETIPTWLWMLSTDFMFLNLSNNQFQELCHQNSLRIIDVSNNKFFGAIPRCVKNFTSMTREKNVLLDAQITGNYTDTDYIPSENLANKGNEYDYGAVLSFFTNIDLSNNYFSSNIPDELTSLLELKSLNL
;
A
#
# COMPACT_ATOMS: atom_id res chain seq x y z
N MET A 1 -5.30 7.94 -9.29
CA MET A 1 -5.72 6.83 -8.39
C MET A 1 -6.58 5.85 -9.18
N LEU A 2 -6.52 4.55 -8.91
CA LEU A 2 -7.45 3.54 -9.45
C LEU A 2 -8.07 2.78 -8.28
N GLY A 3 -9.37 2.99 -8.04
CA GLY A 3 -10.13 2.30 -7.00
C GLY A 3 -11.20 1.40 -7.59
N LEU A 4 -11.11 0.09 -7.30
CA LEU A 4 -12.10 -0.93 -7.68
C LEU A 4 -12.66 -1.64 -6.43
N ARG A 5 -12.64 -0.96 -5.29
CA ARG A 5 -13.13 -1.49 -4.02
C ARG A 5 -14.53 -2.09 -4.18
N SER A 6 -14.72 -3.29 -3.66
CA SER A 6 -15.99 -4.04 -3.69
C SER A 6 -16.51 -4.40 -5.08
N TRP A 7 -15.68 -4.31 -6.12
CA TRP A 7 -16.04 -4.83 -7.45
C TRP A 7 -15.89 -6.34 -7.51
N ASN A 8 -16.85 -7.04 -8.10
CA ASN A 8 -16.72 -8.48 -8.33
C ASN A 8 -15.82 -8.76 -9.55
N LEU A 9 -14.49 -8.76 -9.35
CA LEU A 9 -13.50 -9.06 -10.39
C LEU A 9 -13.33 -10.57 -10.62
N GLY A 10 -13.77 -11.38 -9.67
CA GLY A 10 -13.58 -12.82 -9.66
C GLY A 10 -12.20 -13.22 -9.12
N PRO A 11 -11.80 -14.49 -9.24
CA PRO A 11 -10.64 -15.03 -8.54
C PRO A 11 -9.29 -14.53 -9.09
N ARG A 12 -9.26 -13.83 -10.23
CA ARG A 12 -8.04 -13.42 -10.95
C ARG A 12 -7.96 -11.91 -11.15
N PHE A 13 -6.74 -11.39 -11.19
CA PHE A 13 -6.44 -10.03 -11.60
C PHE A 13 -6.82 -9.79 -13.06
N PRO A 14 -7.49 -8.67 -13.39
CA PRO A 14 -7.78 -8.33 -14.77
C PRO A 14 -6.51 -8.08 -15.59
N SER A 15 -6.44 -8.66 -16.80
CA SER A 15 -5.24 -8.57 -17.66
C SER A 15 -4.88 -7.13 -18.07
N TRP A 16 -5.89 -6.25 -18.21
CA TRP A 16 -5.70 -4.84 -18.54
C TRP A 16 -4.96 -4.06 -17.43
N LEU A 17 -4.96 -4.55 -16.19
CA LEU A 17 -4.24 -3.88 -15.10
C LEU A 17 -2.73 -3.88 -15.38
N ARG A 18 -2.23 -4.91 -16.06
CA ARG A 18 -0.81 -5.06 -16.43
C ARG A 18 -0.31 -3.95 -17.38
N SER A 19 -1.18 -3.24 -18.10
CA SER A 19 -0.77 -2.16 -19.00
C SER A 19 -0.74 -0.78 -18.33
N GLN A 20 -1.18 -0.68 -17.08
CA GLN A 20 -1.21 0.60 -16.37
C GLN A 20 0.21 0.99 -15.92
N ARG A 21 0.69 2.16 -16.33
CA ARG A 21 2.08 2.64 -16.08
C ARG A 21 2.19 3.89 -15.23
N LYS A 22 1.06 4.53 -14.90
CA LYS A 22 1.01 5.80 -14.16
C LYS A 22 0.21 5.67 -12.85
N ILE A 23 -0.02 4.44 -12.39
CA ILE A 23 -0.73 4.20 -11.14
C ILE A 23 0.20 4.54 -9.97
N GLN A 24 -0.26 5.44 -9.12
CA GLN A 24 0.36 5.74 -7.83
C GLN A 24 -0.40 5.11 -6.66
N TYR A 25 -1.73 4.95 -6.83
CA TYR A 25 -2.65 4.44 -5.82
C TYR A 25 -3.55 3.38 -6.45
N LEU A 26 -3.56 2.18 -5.89
CA LEU A 26 -4.38 1.06 -6.33
C LEU A 26 -5.16 0.48 -5.14
N ASP A 27 -6.49 0.49 -5.25
CA ASP A 27 -7.38 -0.17 -4.30
C ASP A 27 -8.15 -1.30 -4.99
N LEU A 28 -7.84 -2.53 -4.61
CA LEU A 28 -8.51 -3.77 -5.03
C LEU A 28 -9.14 -4.50 -3.83
N SER A 29 -9.47 -3.76 -2.77
CA SER A 29 -10.06 -4.35 -1.57
C SER A 29 -11.45 -4.94 -1.85
N SER A 30 -11.76 -6.06 -1.18
CA SER A 30 -13.07 -6.73 -1.31
C SER A 30 -13.44 -7.12 -2.75
N THR A 31 -12.46 -7.51 -3.59
CA THR A 31 -12.72 -7.80 -5.02
C THR A 31 -12.97 -9.28 -5.33
N GLY A 32 -12.77 -10.15 -4.33
CA GLY A 32 -12.93 -11.60 -4.48
C GLY A 32 -11.74 -12.29 -5.15
N ILE A 33 -10.63 -11.58 -5.35
CA ILE A 33 -9.41 -12.15 -5.94
C ILE A 33 -8.81 -13.17 -4.96
N SER A 34 -8.42 -14.31 -5.51
CA SER A 34 -7.85 -15.43 -4.75
C SER A 34 -6.59 -16.02 -5.37
N GLU A 35 -6.22 -15.60 -6.58
CA GLU A 35 -4.94 -16.01 -7.18
C GLU A 35 -3.74 -15.38 -6.47
N THR A 36 -2.57 -15.98 -6.64
CA THR A 36 -1.31 -15.44 -6.09
C THR A 36 -1.04 -14.04 -6.64
N ILE A 37 -0.55 -13.14 -5.78
CA ILE A 37 -0.21 -11.77 -6.18
C ILE A 37 0.93 -11.83 -7.21
N PRO A 38 0.69 -11.42 -8.47
CA PRO A 38 1.66 -11.63 -9.52
C PRO A 38 2.81 -10.62 -9.42
N THR A 39 4.00 -11.03 -9.86
CA THR A 39 5.23 -10.21 -9.79
C THR A 39 5.08 -8.85 -10.46
N TRP A 40 4.32 -8.79 -11.57
CA TRP A 40 4.08 -7.55 -12.30
C TRP A 40 3.26 -6.53 -11.52
N LEU A 41 2.46 -6.93 -10.52
CA LEU A 41 1.67 -6.00 -9.71
C LEU A 41 2.60 -5.07 -8.93
N TRP A 42 3.65 -5.66 -8.36
CA TRP A 42 4.70 -4.97 -7.63
C TRP A 42 5.55 -4.03 -8.51
N MET A 43 5.48 -4.20 -9.83
CA MET A 43 6.26 -3.42 -10.80
C MET A 43 5.36 -2.60 -11.75
N LEU A 44 4.11 -2.33 -11.37
CA LEU A 44 3.14 -1.63 -12.22
C LEU A 44 3.64 -0.26 -12.69
N SER A 45 4.25 0.50 -11.78
CA SER A 45 4.67 1.89 -11.99
C SER A 45 5.89 2.19 -11.10
N THR A 46 6.75 3.10 -11.55
CA THR A 46 7.89 3.60 -10.75
C THR A 46 7.43 4.46 -9.59
N ASP A 47 6.26 5.09 -9.71
CA ASP A 47 5.69 5.99 -8.72
C ASP A 47 4.61 5.29 -7.88
N PHE A 48 4.66 3.96 -7.78
CA PHE A 48 3.62 3.20 -7.09
C PHE A 48 3.78 3.33 -5.57
N MET A 49 2.86 4.04 -4.91
CA MET A 49 2.98 4.45 -3.51
C MET A 49 2.03 3.71 -2.57
N PHE A 50 0.80 3.42 -3.01
CA PHE A 50 -0.26 2.87 -2.17
C PHE A 50 -0.91 1.65 -2.82
N LEU A 51 -0.99 0.56 -2.06
CA LEU A 51 -1.67 -0.67 -2.47
C LEU A 51 -2.60 -1.17 -1.35
N ASN A 52 -3.90 -1.26 -1.65
CA ASN A 52 -4.88 -1.94 -0.80
C ASN A 52 -5.37 -3.22 -1.48
N LEU A 53 -5.09 -4.35 -0.83
CA LEU A 53 -5.52 -5.71 -1.21
C LEU A 53 -6.37 -6.36 -0.11
N SER A 54 -6.84 -5.57 0.85
CA SER A 54 -7.58 -6.09 2.02
C SER A 54 -8.86 -6.82 1.65
N ASN A 55 -9.33 -7.70 2.54
CA ASN A 55 -10.61 -8.41 2.38
C ASN A 55 -10.67 -9.26 1.11
N ASN A 56 -9.60 -10.02 0.85
CA ASN A 56 -9.50 -10.96 -0.27
C ASN A 56 -9.07 -12.34 0.25
N GLN A 57 -8.52 -13.20 -0.62
CA GLN A 57 -8.14 -14.57 -0.24
C GLN A 57 -6.67 -14.87 -0.53
N PHE A 58 -5.80 -13.85 -0.49
CA PHE A 58 -4.37 -14.00 -0.76
C PHE A 58 -3.67 -14.81 0.35
N GLN A 59 -2.70 -15.64 -0.03
CA GLN A 59 -2.00 -16.56 0.88
C GLN A 59 -0.49 -16.33 0.94
N GLU A 60 0.09 -15.69 -0.07
CA GLU A 60 1.54 -15.47 -0.16
C GLU A 60 1.85 -13.99 -0.35
N LEU A 61 2.70 -13.46 0.53
CA LEU A 61 3.13 -12.07 0.48
C LEU A 61 4.55 -11.97 -0.08
N CYS A 62 4.72 -10.98 -0.97
CA CYS A 62 5.95 -10.40 -1.52
C CYS A 62 6.42 -10.87 -2.90
N HIS A 63 6.74 -9.88 -3.73
CA HIS A 63 7.99 -9.66 -4.49
C HIS A 63 8.23 -8.12 -4.43
N GLN A 64 9.41 -7.64 -4.82
CA GLN A 64 9.92 -6.27 -4.53
C GLN A 64 9.05 -5.11 -5.06
N ASN A 65 8.74 -4.13 -4.20
CA ASN A 65 8.24 -2.81 -4.61
C ASN A 65 8.66 -1.71 -3.61
N SER A 66 8.64 -0.46 -4.06
CA SER A 66 8.91 0.76 -3.29
C SER A 66 7.61 1.39 -2.75
N LEU A 67 6.70 0.58 -2.20
CA LEU A 67 5.45 1.09 -1.63
C LEU A 67 5.73 1.90 -0.36
N ARG A 68 4.92 2.93 -0.14
CA ARG A 68 4.87 3.68 1.13
C ARG A 68 3.77 3.13 2.03
N ILE A 69 2.66 2.69 1.45
CA ILE A 69 1.51 2.19 2.19
C ILE A 69 1.04 0.89 1.56
N ILE A 70 0.92 -0.14 2.39
CA ILE A 70 0.37 -1.43 2.01
C ILE A 70 -0.65 -1.88 3.06
N ASP A 71 -1.85 -2.18 2.59
CA ASP A 71 -2.90 -2.82 3.38
C ASP A 71 -3.23 -4.17 2.74
N VAL A 72 -2.87 -5.24 3.44
CA VAL A 72 -3.16 -6.63 3.06
C VAL A 72 -3.95 -7.33 4.17
N SER A 73 -4.63 -6.55 5.02
CA SER A 73 -5.43 -7.06 6.13
C SER A 73 -6.58 -7.95 5.65
N ASN A 74 -7.12 -8.79 6.54
CA ASN A 74 -8.29 -9.61 6.24
C ASN A 74 -8.07 -10.51 4.99
N ASN A 75 -7.00 -11.28 5.01
CA ASN A 75 -6.63 -12.22 3.96
C ASN A 75 -6.34 -13.60 4.58
N LYS A 76 -5.66 -14.47 3.84
CA LYS A 76 -5.28 -15.83 4.27
C LYS A 76 -3.76 -15.99 4.36
N PHE A 77 -2.99 -14.92 4.56
CA PHE A 77 -1.53 -15.04 4.72
C PHE A 77 -1.22 -15.82 5.99
N PHE A 78 -0.30 -16.78 5.91
CA PHE A 78 0.02 -17.66 7.02
C PHE A 78 1.53 -17.86 7.18
N GLY A 79 1.94 -18.44 8.31
CA GLY A 79 3.35 -18.70 8.61
C GLY A 79 4.09 -17.44 9.08
N ALA A 80 5.35 -17.29 8.69
CA ALA A 80 6.15 -16.12 9.07
C ALA A 80 5.92 -14.94 8.12
N ILE A 81 5.96 -13.73 8.65
CA ILE A 81 6.03 -12.53 7.82
C ILE A 81 7.29 -12.63 6.94
N PRO A 82 7.16 -12.56 5.61
CA PRO A 82 8.29 -12.81 4.71
C PRO A 82 9.42 -11.78 4.85
N ARG A 83 10.68 -12.23 4.84
CA ARG A 83 11.89 -11.38 4.97
C ARG A 83 12.01 -10.28 3.92
N CYS A 84 11.36 -10.45 2.78
CA CYS A 84 11.28 -9.48 1.70
C CYS A 84 10.55 -8.18 2.08
N VAL A 85 9.91 -8.07 3.26
CA VAL A 85 9.36 -6.79 3.76
C VAL A 85 10.41 -5.68 3.86
N LYS A 86 11.71 -6.03 4.06
CA LYS A 86 12.82 -5.06 3.97
C LYS A 86 12.90 -4.34 2.63
N ASN A 87 12.32 -4.90 1.58
CA ASN A 87 12.36 -4.36 0.23
C ASN A 87 11.32 -3.25 -0.02
N PHE A 88 10.50 -2.89 0.97
CA PHE A 88 9.69 -1.66 0.94
C PHE A 88 10.58 -0.43 1.09
N THR A 89 11.44 -0.22 0.09
CA THR A 89 12.56 0.73 0.10
C THR A 89 12.13 2.19 0.26
N SER A 90 10.87 2.54 -0.04
CA SER A 90 10.35 3.89 0.26
C SER A 90 10.13 4.14 1.75
N MET A 91 10.20 3.09 2.58
CA MET A 91 10.16 3.16 4.04
C MET A 91 11.56 3.02 4.67
N THR A 92 12.64 3.07 3.87
CA THR A 92 14.03 3.04 4.37
C THR A 92 14.67 4.43 4.22
N ARG A 93 15.69 4.74 5.05
CA ARG A 93 16.37 6.05 5.03
C ARG A 93 17.05 6.38 3.69
N GLU A 94 17.47 5.37 2.94
CA GLU A 94 18.28 5.54 1.72
C GLU A 94 17.51 6.22 0.57
N LYS A 95 16.18 6.19 0.57
CA LYS A 95 15.36 6.79 -0.50
C LYS A 95 14.85 8.22 -0.23
N ASN A 96 15.04 8.76 0.97
CA ASN A 96 14.46 10.06 1.35
C ASN A 96 15.27 11.30 0.93
N VAL A 97 16.44 11.16 0.30
CA VAL A 97 17.23 12.35 -0.10
C VAL A 97 16.71 12.98 -1.41
N LEU A 98 15.95 12.25 -2.25
CA LEU A 98 15.54 12.74 -3.58
C LEU A 98 14.04 13.04 -3.73
N LEU A 99 13.14 12.40 -2.98
CA LEU A 99 11.69 12.62 -3.14
C LEU A 99 11.18 13.87 -2.40
N ASP A 100 11.73 14.19 -1.22
CA ASP A 100 11.34 15.40 -0.46
C ASP A 100 11.72 16.70 -1.18
N ALA A 101 12.80 16.68 -1.98
CA ALA A 101 13.24 17.83 -2.75
C ALA A 101 12.35 18.16 -3.97
N GLN A 102 11.51 17.22 -4.42
CA GLN A 102 10.54 17.46 -5.50
C GLN A 102 9.15 17.83 -4.98
N ILE A 103 8.79 17.44 -3.75
CA ILE A 103 7.49 17.76 -3.13
C ILE A 103 7.47 19.17 -2.52
N THR A 104 8.63 19.73 -2.13
CA THR A 104 8.74 21.07 -1.53
C THR A 104 8.49 22.25 -2.49
N GLY A 105 8.15 21.99 -3.76
CA GLY A 105 7.62 23.01 -4.67
C GLY A 105 6.11 23.19 -4.54
N ASN A 106 5.65 24.01 -3.58
CA ASN A 106 4.27 24.53 -3.38
C ASN A 106 3.33 23.81 -2.40
N TYR A 107 3.76 23.44 -1.19
CA TYR A 107 2.79 23.25 -0.08
C TYR A 107 3.08 24.26 1.02
N THR A 108 2.24 25.29 1.13
CA THR A 108 2.25 26.24 2.26
C THR A 108 1.40 25.69 3.40
N ASP A 109 1.90 25.89 4.62
CA ASP A 109 1.49 25.35 5.93
C ASP A 109 0.08 25.77 6.43
N THR A 110 -0.91 25.97 5.54
CA THR A 110 -2.22 26.55 5.88
C THR A 110 -3.42 25.62 5.76
N ASP A 111 -3.28 24.37 5.31
CA ASP A 111 -4.42 23.48 5.04
C ASP A 111 -4.80 22.56 6.23
N TYR A 112 -4.87 23.11 7.44
CA TYR A 112 -5.47 22.42 8.58
C TYR A 112 -7.01 22.46 8.46
N ILE A 113 -7.62 21.34 8.04
CA ILE A 113 -9.10 21.20 8.01
C ILE A 113 -9.59 20.57 9.33
N PRO A 114 -10.46 21.26 10.10
CA PRO A 114 -10.99 20.74 11.36
C PRO A 114 -11.83 19.47 11.21
N SER A 115 -11.78 18.61 12.23
CA SER A 115 -12.40 17.27 12.31
C SER A 115 -13.93 17.24 12.18
N GLU A 116 -14.61 18.38 12.29
CA GLU A 116 -16.08 18.46 12.25
C GLU A 116 -16.68 18.37 10.82
N ASN A 117 -15.86 18.40 9.77
CA ASN A 117 -16.30 18.33 8.37
C ASN A 117 -16.24 16.92 7.74
N LEU A 118 -16.02 15.87 8.54
CA LEU A 118 -15.82 14.48 8.07
C LEU A 118 -17.10 13.73 7.65
N ALA A 119 -18.27 14.38 7.75
CA ALA A 119 -19.54 13.81 7.32
C ALA A 119 -20.14 14.65 6.20
N ASN A 120 -19.93 14.24 4.94
CA ASN A 120 -20.97 14.06 3.91
C ASN A 120 -20.40 14.09 2.48
N LYS A 121 -20.81 13.06 1.72
CA LYS A 121 -20.95 13.03 0.25
C LYS A 121 -19.73 13.32 -0.62
N GLY A 122 -19.10 12.24 -1.08
CA GLY A 122 -18.85 12.05 -2.52
C GLY A 122 -17.73 12.85 -3.19
N ASN A 123 -16.88 13.54 -2.45
CA ASN A 123 -15.73 14.25 -3.01
C ASN A 123 -14.44 13.45 -2.77
N GLU A 124 -13.74 13.14 -3.86
CA GLU A 124 -12.41 12.52 -3.90
C GLU A 124 -11.41 13.54 -3.31
N TYR A 125 -11.07 13.40 -2.02
CA TYR A 125 -10.08 14.27 -1.38
C TYR A 125 -8.70 14.06 -2.02
N ASP A 126 -7.85 15.10 -1.99
CA ASP A 126 -6.43 14.99 -2.30
C ASP A 126 -5.70 14.26 -1.13
N TYR A 127 -6.00 12.96 -1.02
CA TYR A 127 -5.27 12.04 -0.16
C TYR A 127 -3.80 11.96 -0.58
N GLY A 128 -3.43 12.42 -1.78
CA GLY A 128 -2.08 12.31 -2.32
C GLY A 128 -1.04 13.05 -1.47
N ALA A 129 -1.35 14.27 -1.02
CA ALA A 129 -0.44 15.07 -0.20
C ALA A 129 -0.21 14.44 1.18
N VAL A 130 -1.27 14.06 1.88
CA VAL A 130 -1.18 13.48 3.23
C VAL A 130 -0.56 12.08 3.21
N LEU A 131 -0.95 11.24 2.24
CA LEU A 131 -0.37 9.89 2.08
C LEU A 131 1.07 9.94 1.60
N SER A 132 1.52 11.03 0.95
CA SER A 132 2.92 11.19 0.57
C SER A 132 3.83 11.20 1.80
N PHE A 133 3.39 11.75 2.92
CA PHE A 133 4.19 11.77 4.15
C PHE A 133 3.98 10.55 5.05
N PHE A 134 3.06 9.64 4.72
CA PHE A 134 2.71 8.52 5.60
C PHE A 134 3.25 7.19 5.07
N THR A 135 3.71 6.35 5.99
CA THR A 135 4.26 5.02 5.72
C THR A 135 3.61 4.02 6.65
N ASN A 136 3.01 2.98 6.08
CA ASN A 136 2.21 2.03 6.84
C ASN A 136 2.20 0.64 6.24
N ILE A 137 2.19 -0.36 7.13
CA ILE A 137 1.98 -1.76 6.79
C ILE A 137 0.83 -2.28 7.67
N ASP A 138 -0.27 -2.70 7.05
CA ASP A 138 -1.35 -3.41 7.73
C ASP A 138 -1.39 -4.88 7.31
N LEU A 139 -1.04 -5.76 8.25
CA LEU A 139 -1.05 -7.22 8.16
C LEU A 139 -2.17 -7.85 9.00
N SER A 140 -2.98 -7.05 9.68
CA SER A 140 -3.95 -7.52 10.67
C SER A 140 -5.00 -8.47 10.08
N ASN A 141 -5.60 -9.28 10.94
CA ASN A 141 -6.64 -10.24 10.54
C ASN A 141 -6.14 -11.21 9.45
N ASN A 142 -4.94 -11.75 9.65
CA ASN A 142 -4.35 -12.84 8.88
C ASN A 142 -3.99 -14.01 9.82
N TYR A 143 -3.32 -15.03 9.29
CA TYR A 143 -2.91 -16.25 10.01
C TYR A 143 -1.40 -16.32 10.22
N PHE A 144 -0.71 -15.17 10.30
CA PHE A 144 0.71 -15.14 10.63
C PHE A 144 0.93 -15.72 12.05
N SER A 145 1.94 -16.59 12.18
CA SER A 145 2.07 -17.45 13.36
C SER A 145 3.53 -17.63 13.81
N SER A 146 4.43 -16.73 13.42
CA SER A 146 5.85 -16.77 13.76
C SER A 146 6.29 -15.42 14.35
N ASN A 147 7.53 -15.37 14.83
CA ASN A 147 8.15 -14.13 15.27
C ASN A 147 8.14 -13.07 14.18
N ILE A 148 8.03 -11.81 14.61
CA ILE A 148 8.24 -10.63 13.80
C ILE A 148 9.67 -10.69 13.22
N PRO A 149 9.86 -10.63 11.89
CA PRO A 149 11.16 -10.74 11.27
C PRO A 149 12.02 -9.51 11.57
N ASP A 150 13.30 -9.71 11.85
CA ASP A 150 14.29 -8.63 12.05
C ASP A 150 14.36 -7.71 10.82
N GLU A 151 14.00 -8.20 9.64
CA GLU A 151 13.90 -7.40 8.42
C GLU A 151 12.93 -6.20 8.51
N LEU A 152 11.96 -6.19 9.44
CA LEU A 152 11.14 -4.99 9.68
C LEU A 152 11.95 -3.85 10.30
N THR A 153 13.05 -4.14 11.01
CA THR A 153 13.92 -3.12 11.61
C THR A 153 14.67 -2.27 10.58
N SER A 154 14.76 -2.71 9.32
CA SER A 154 15.35 -1.90 8.26
C SER A 154 14.42 -0.79 7.75
N LEU A 155 13.12 -0.86 8.07
CA LEU A 155 12.10 0.10 7.64
C LEU A 155 12.06 1.29 8.60
N LEU A 156 13.17 2.03 8.67
CA LEU A 156 13.38 3.12 9.63
C LEU A 156 12.39 4.28 9.51
N GLU A 157 11.72 4.41 8.37
CA GLU A 157 10.72 5.43 8.11
C GLU A 157 9.30 4.89 8.28
N LEU A 158 9.09 3.64 8.68
CA LEU A 158 7.76 3.06 8.92
C LEU A 158 7.09 3.74 10.13
N LYS A 159 5.97 4.43 9.88
CA LYS A 159 5.25 5.18 10.93
C LYS A 159 4.20 4.34 11.65
N SER A 160 3.65 3.33 10.99
CA SER A 160 2.63 2.46 11.59
C SER A 160 2.74 1.03 11.07
N LEU A 161 2.61 0.08 11.98
CA LEU A 161 2.58 -1.36 11.73
C LEU A 161 1.39 -1.95 12.49
N ASN A 162 0.48 -2.60 11.78
CA ASN A 162 -0.65 -3.33 12.34
C ASN A 162 -0.50 -4.82 12.02
N LEU A 163 -0.60 -5.70 13.02
CA LEU A 163 -0.30 -7.13 12.94
C LEU A 163 -1.51 -8.01 13.24
#